data_AF-A0AAP2GRD0-F1
#
_entry.id   AF-A0AAP2GRD0-F1
#
_cell.length_a   1.000
_cell.length_b   1.000
_cell.length_c   1.000
_cell.angle_alpha   90.00
_cell.angle_beta   90.00
_cell.angle_gamma   90.00
#
_symmetry.space_group_name_H-M   'P 1'
#
loop_
_entity.id
_entity.type
_entity.pdbx_description
1 polymer ?
#
loop_
_entity_poly.entity_id
_entity_poly.type
_entity_poly.pdbx_seq_one_letter_code
_entity_poly.pdbx_strand_id
1 'polypeptide(L)'
;MHRYLILSLLACLAGCAPDDHTTDGLTHAMKRASASCETSRENMQWLETLLVQAGSEGSAYGNVYIIPTSQGTVFVHQPIMMSCLACRTFACDGTEITLDNPLVYDEVVPGISPSHLLYKAPL
;
A
#
# COMPACT_ATOMS: atom_id res chain seq x y z
N MET A 1 -29.21 41.90 23.28
CA MET A 1 -28.15 42.39 22.36
C MET A 1 -26.89 42.59 23.17
N HIS A 2 -25.83 41.83 22.92
CA HIS A 2 -24.44 42.29 22.93
C HIS A 2 -23.61 41.22 22.22
N ARG A 3 -23.10 41.63 21.06
CA ARG A 3 -22.29 40.87 20.10
C ARG A 3 -20.86 40.75 20.61
N TYR A 4 -20.10 39.92 19.88
CA TYR A 4 -18.65 39.84 19.80
C TYR A 4 -17.99 38.83 20.75
N LEU A 5 -18.01 37.58 20.32
CA LEU A 5 -16.96 36.63 20.69
C LEU A 5 -15.93 36.62 19.56
N ILE A 6 -14.72 36.95 19.99
CA ILE A 6 -13.55 37.37 19.26
C ILE A 6 -13.05 36.26 18.33
N LEU A 7 -12.90 36.61 17.04
CA LEU A 7 -12.11 35.87 16.06
C LEU A 7 -10.64 35.91 16.51
N SER A 8 -10.16 34.83 17.12
CA SER A 8 -8.73 34.51 17.19
C SER A 8 -8.32 33.97 15.81
N LEU A 9 -7.67 34.74 14.93
CA LEU A 9 -6.25 35.08 14.91
C LEU A 9 -5.30 33.87 15.01
N LEU A 10 -4.42 33.83 14.02
CA LEU A 10 -3.19 33.05 13.82
C LEU A 10 -3.39 31.67 13.19
N ALA A 11 -3.23 31.57 11.88
CA ALA A 11 -1.94 31.53 11.17
C ALA A 11 -1.23 30.19 11.38
N CYS A 12 -1.09 29.43 10.30
CA CYS A 12 0.16 28.78 9.97
C CYS A 12 0.09 28.27 8.53
N LEU A 13 0.87 28.92 7.68
CA LEU A 13 1.70 28.26 6.68
C LEU A 13 0.93 27.29 5.75
N ALA A 14 0.28 27.86 4.75
CA ALA A 14 0.24 27.22 3.43
C ALA A 14 1.67 27.17 2.88
N GLY A 15 2.49 26.30 3.48
CA GLY A 15 3.63 25.74 2.78
C GLY A 15 3.05 24.89 1.67
N CYS A 16 3.02 25.44 0.46
CA CYS A 16 3.12 24.61 -0.73
C CYS A 16 4.48 23.93 -0.64
N ALA A 17 4.53 22.81 0.08
CA ALA A 17 5.65 21.90 -0.05
C ALA A 17 5.70 21.49 -1.52
N PRO A 18 6.88 21.49 -2.15
CA PRO A 18 7.02 20.96 -3.49
C PRO A 18 6.52 19.51 -3.46
N ASP A 19 5.77 19.12 -4.49
CA ASP A 19 5.45 17.73 -4.81
C ASP A 19 6.77 16.96 -4.92
N ASP A 20 7.22 16.40 -3.80
CA ASP A 20 8.45 15.62 -3.70
C ASP A 20 8.05 14.14 -3.62
N HIS A 21 7.87 13.56 -4.79
CA HIS A 21 7.35 12.22 -5.06
C HIS A 21 8.24 11.06 -4.55
N THR A 22 9.09 11.25 -3.53
CA THR A 22 10.22 10.34 -3.27
C THR A 22 10.19 9.62 -1.92
N THR A 23 9.34 10.01 -0.95
CA THR A 23 9.24 9.26 0.33
C THR A 23 7.83 9.14 0.92
N ASP A 24 6.82 9.75 0.30
CA ASP A 24 5.41 9.57 0.67
C ASP A 24 4.88 8.15 0.40
N GLY A 25 5.62 7.35 -0.37
CA GLY A 25 5.22 6.00 -0.81
C GLY A 25 5.07 4.98 0.32
N LEU A 26 6.02 4.88 1.26
CA LEU A 26 6.05 3.78 2.23
C LEU A 26 5.16 4.04 3.46
N THR A 27 5.26 5.22 4.07
CA THR A 27 4.45 5.55 5.25
C THR A 27 2.95 5.56 4.92
N HIS A 28 2.58 6.13 3.77
CA HIS A 28 1.18 6.15 3.34
C HIS A 28 0.69 4.75 2.93
N ALA A 29 1.52 3.95 2.25
CA ALA A 29 1.22 2.54 1.97
C ALA A 29 0.97 1.76 3.27
N MET A 30 1.87 1.85 4.24
CA MET A 30 1.72 1.16 5.53
C MET A 30 0.44 1.59 6.27
N LYS A 31 0.11 2.89 6.27
CA LYS A 31 -1.12 3.39 6.89
C LYS A 31 -2.39 2.84 6.20
N ARG A 32 -2.41 2.79 4.86
CA ARG A 32 -3.53 2.20 4.11
C ARG A 32 -3.66 0.70 4.34
N ALA A 33 -2.54 -0.01 4.36
CA ALA A 33 -2.49 -1.44 4.60
C ALA A 33 -2.99 -1.80 6.00
N SER A 34 -2.50 -1.11 7.03
CA SER A 34 -2.90 -1.35 8.42
C SER A 34 -4.38 -1.07 8.65
N ALA A 35 -4.93 -0.02 8.02
CA ALA A 35 -6.36 0.28 8.06
C ALA A 35 -7.20 -0.82 7.36
N SER A 36 -6.76 -1.32 6.21
CA SER A 36 -7.48 -2.35 5.44
C SER A 36 -7.44 -3.73 6.09
N CYS A 37 -6.48 -3.96 6.98
CA CYS A 37 -6.31 -5.19 7.75
C CYS A 37 -6.76 -5.05 9.21
N GLU A 38 -7.30 -3.89 9.60
CA GLU A 38 -7.74 -3.58 10.97
C GLU A 38 -6.69 -3.94 12.05
N THR A 39 -5.41 -3.71 11.75
CA THR A 39 -4.28 -4.11 12.60
C THR A 39 -3.29 -2.97 12.78
N SER A 40 -2.31 -3.15 13.68
CA SER A 40 -1.25 -2.16 13.90
C SER A 40 -0.14 -2.30 12.84
N ARG A 41 0.61 -1.22 12.63
CA ARG A 41 1.83 -1.26 11.79
C ARG A 41 2.85 -2.29 12.30
N GLU A 42 2.94 -2.47 13.61
CA GLU A 42 3.87 -3.42 14.26
C GLU A 42 3.60 -4.86 13.84
N ASN A 43 2.32 -5.24 13.68
CA ASN A 43 1.93 -6.55 13.18
C ASN A 43 2.15 -6.72 11.67
N MET A 44 2.51 -5.65 10.96
CA MET A 44 2.74 -5.63 9.51
C MET A 44 4.19 -5.31 9.14
N GLN A 45 5.15 -5.53 10.04
CA GLN A 45 6.58 -5.33 9.75
C GLN A 45 7.07 -6.13 8.53
N TRP A 46 6.45 -7.28 8.25
CA TRP A 46 6.72 -8.08 7.06
C TRP A 46 6.40 -7.29 5.78
N LEU A 47 5.31 -6.52 5.76
CA LEU A 47 4.90 -5.73 4.61
C LEU A 47 5.85 -4.55 4.43
N GLU A 48 6.25 -3.89 5.52
CA GLU A 48 7.25 -2.83 5.47
C GLU A 48 8.56 -3.33 4.84
N THR A 49 9.00 -4.52 5.23
CA THR A 49 10.18 -5.19 4.63
C THR A 49 9.98 -5.46 3.14
N LEU A 50 8.81 -5.98 2.76
CA LEU A 50 8.46 -6.24 1.36
C LEU A 50 8.48 -4.95 0.53
N LEU A 51 7.91 -3.85 1.02
CA LEU A 51 7.89 -2.56 0.33
C LEU A 51 9.30 -1.98 0.12
N VAL A 52 10.17 -2.10 1.14
CA VAL A 52 11.59 -1.70 1.02
C VAL A 52 12.30 -2.53 -0.05
N GLN A 53 12.09 -3.84 -0.06
CA GLN A 53 12.67 -4.74 -1.07
C GLN A 53 12.13 -4.44 -2.48
N ALA A 54 10.82 -4.17 -2.59
CA ALA A 54 10.16 -3.84 -3.84
C ALA A 54 10.68 -2.54 -4.48
N GLY A 55 11.12 -1.58 -3.66
CA GLY A 55 11.78 -0.35 -4.11
C GLY A 55 13.29 -0.47 -4.32
N SER A 56 13.90 -1.61 -3.99
CA SER A 56 15.34 -1.86 -4.16
C SER A 56 15.63 -2.53 -5.52
N GLU A 57 16.79 -2.23 -6.11
CA GLU A 57 17.20 -2.85 -7.38
C GLU A 57 17.28 -4.39 -7.30
N GLY A 58 17.18 -5.05 -8.45
CA GLY A 58 17.37 -6.50 -8.58
C GLY A 58 16.07 -7.27 -8.84
N SER A 59 16.04 -8.55 -8.45
CA SER A 59 14.94 -9.47 -8.78
C SER A 59 13.65 -9.21 -8.01
N ALA A 60 13.73 -8.48 -6.89
CA ALA A 60 12.58 -8.10 -6.08
C ALA A 60 11.99 -6.74 -6.49
N TYR A 61 12.64 -5.98 -7.37
CA TYR A 61 12.17 -4.67 -7.81
C TYR A 61 10.80 -4.78 -8.47
N GLY A 62 9.78 -4.08 -7.95
CA GLY A 62 8.40 -4.32 -8.34
C GLY A 62 7.33 -3.49 -7.66
N ASN A 63 6.11 -3.58 -8.17
CA ASN A 63 4.95 -2.92 -7.57
C ASN A 63 4.30 -3.82 -6.52
N VAL A 64 3.64 -3.20 -5.55
CA VAL A 64 2.80 -3.92 -4.58
C VAL A 64 1.37 -3.39 -4.66
N TYR A 65 0.41 -4.31 -4.72
CA TYR A 65 -1.02 -4.04 -4.80
C TYR A 65 -1.72 -4.47 -3.51
N ILE A 66 -2.83 -3.81 -3.19
CA ILE A 66 -3.72 -4.14 -2.08
C ILE A 66 -5.12 -4.43 -2.64
N ILE A 67 -5.59 -5.65 -2.48
CA ILE A 67 -6.80 -6.13 -3.15
C ILE A 67 -7.79 -6.62 -2.09
N PRO A 68 -8.97 -6.00 -1.97
CA PRO A 68 -10.04 -6.53 -1.15
C PRO A 68 -10.66 -7.76 -1.83
N THR A 69 -10.76 -8.86 -1.09
CA THR A 69 -11.37 -10.13 -1.53
C THR A 69 -12.55 -10.45 -0.63
N SER A 70 -13.36 -11.42 -1.02
CA SER A 70 -14.44 -11.96 -0.19
C SER A 70 -13.94 -12.61 1.11
N GLN A 71 -12.66 -12.99 1.16
CA GLN A 71 -12.01 -13.61 2.32
C GLN A 71 -11.17 -12.63 3.16
N GLY A 72 -11.08 -11.36 2.74
CA GLY A 72 -10.31 -10.33 3.42
C GLY A 72 -9.37 -9.57 2.48
N THR A 73 -8.48 -8.76 3.03
CA THR A 73 -7.50 -7.99 2.24
C THR A 73 -6.29 -8.87 1.92
N VAL A 74 -5.84 -8.84 0.67
CA VAL A 74 -4.59 -9.49 0.23
C VAL A 74 -3.63 -8.49 -0.40
N PHE A 75 -2.34 -8.83 -0.36
CA PHE A 75 -1.26 -8.04 -0.93
C PHE A 75 -0.59 -8.84 -2.04
N VAL A 76 -0.43 -8.23 -3.22
CA VAL A 76 0.25 -8.87 -4.35
C VAL A 76 1.52 -8.11 -4.66
N HIS A 77 2.66 -8.79 -4.61
CA HIS A 77 3.92 -8.27 -5.09
C HIS A 77 4.17 -8.75 -6.52
N GLN A 78 4.36 -7.81 -7.45
CA GLN A 78 4.63 -8.05 -8.85
C GLN A 78 6.01 -7.49 -9.24
N PRO A 79 7.05 -8.34 -9.29
CA PRO A 79 8.37 -7.94 -9.78
C PRO A 79 8.31 -7.48 -11.24
N ILE A 80 8.95 -6.35 -11.57
CA ILE A 80 8.98 -5.79 -12.94
C ILE A 80 9.89 -6.62 -13.86
N MET A 81 10.98 -7.18 -13.30
CA MET A 81 11.97 -7.96 -14.05
C MET A 81 11.46 -9.37 -14.45
N MET A 82 10.37 -9.86 -13.85
CA MET A 82 9.79 -11.18 -14.18
C MET A 82 8.44 -11.01 -14.86
N SER A 83 8.28 -11.54 -16.07
CA SER A 83 7.03 -11.44 -16.83
C SER A 83 5.88 -12.15 -16.11
N CYS A 84 5.00 -11.40 -15.44
CA CYS A 84 3.63 -11.72 -14.97
C CYS A 84 3.35 -13.07 -14.25
N LEU A 85 4.34 -13.95 -14.06
CA LEU A 85 4.15 -15.35 -13.66
C LEU A 85 4.65 -15.65 -12.24
N ALA A 86 5.25 -14.67 -11.56
CA ALA A 86 5.74 -14.83 -10.19
C ALA A 86 5.21 -13.71 -9.29
N CYS A 87 3.89 -13.50 -9.33
CA CYS A 87 3.20 -12.71 -8.33
C CYS A 87 3.22 -13.48 -7.01
N ARG A 88 3.74 -12.87 -5.94
CA ARG A 88 3.64 -13.42 -4.58
C ARG A 88 2.46 -12.76 -3.89
N THR A 89 1.57 -13.57 -3.32
CA THR A 89 0.34 -13.09 -2.68
C THR A 89 0.41 -13.35 -1.19
N PHE A 90 0.02 -12.38 -0.38
CA PHE A 90 0.09 -12.45 1.08
C PHE A 90 -1.23 -12.04 1.72
N ALA A 91 -1.62 -12.70 2.80
CA ALA A 91 -2.70 -12.26 3.66
C ALA A 91 -2.23 -11.14 4.62
N CYS A 92 -3.15 -10.54 5.38
CA CYS A 92 -2.85 -9.48 6.36
C CYS A 92 -1.83 -9.85 7.43
N ASP A 93 -1.73 -11.14 7.80
CA ASP A 93 -0.77 -11.66 8.77
C ASP A 93 0.61 -11.97 8.17
N GLY A 94 0.78 -11.80 6.86
CA GLY A 94 2.01 -12.12 6.13
C GLY A 94 2.11 -13.56 5.66
N THR A 95 1.09 -14.40 5.90
CA THR A 95 1.01 -15.75 5.35
C THR A 95 0.94 -15.68 3.82
N GLU A 96 1.85 -16.38 3.14
CA GLU A 96 1.84 -16.49 1.68
C GLU A 96 0.66 -17.36 1.25
N ILE A 97 -0.16 -16.82 0.35
CA ILE A 97 -1.33 -17.49 -0.23
C ILE A 97 -0.93 -18.01 -1.60
N THR A 98 -1.11 -19.31 -1.81
CA THR A 98 -0.97 -19.88 -3.15
C THR A 98 -2.25 -19.58 -3.93
N LEU A 99 -2.10 -19.12 -5.17
CA LEU A 99 -3.25 -18.86 -6.07
C LEU A 99 -3.71 -20.14 -6.80
N ASP A 100 -3.65 -21.28 -6.12
CA ASP A 100 -4.14 -22.56 -6.60
C ASP A 100 -5.65 -22.74 -6.37
N ASN A 101 -6.23 -21.94 -5.46
CA ASN A 101 -7.67 -21.82 -5.28
C ASN A 101 -8.28 -20.86 -6.34
N PRO A 102 -9.14 -21.35 -7.25
CA PRO A 102 -9.75 -20.53 -8.31
C PRO A 102 -10.56 -19.34 -7.78
N LEU A 103 -11.21 -19.49 -6.62
CA LEU A 103 -12.03 -18.42 -6.03
C LEU A 103 -11.19 -17.20 -5.64
N VAL A 104 -9.96 -17.43 -5.18
CA VAL A 104 -9.02 -16.34 -4.85
C VAL A 104 -8.37 -15.81 -6.12
N TYR A 105 -8.03 -16.67 -7.06
CA TYR A 105 -7.45 -16.28 -8.34
C TYR A 105 -8.36 -15.29 -9.12
N ASP A 106 -9.66 -15.58 -9.19
CA ASP A 106 -10.64 -14.79 -9.95
C ASP A 106 -10.90 -13.39 -9.35
N GLU A 107 -10.64 -13.20 -8.06
CA GLU A 107 -10.72 -11.88 -7.42
C GLU A 107 -9.37 -11.14 -7.47
N VAL A 108 -8.27 -11.87 -7.27
CA VAL A 108 -6.92 -11.31 -7.15
C VAL A 108 -6.36 -10.85 -8.49
N VAL A 109 -6.45 -11.69 -9.53
CA VAL A 109 -5.83 -11.35 -10.82
C VAL A 109 -6.46 -10.11 -11.47
N PRO A 110 -7.80 -9.98 -11.56
CA PRO A 110 -8.42 -8.75 -12.06
C PRO A 110 -8.18 -7.54 -11.14
N GLY A 111 -7.95 -7.79 -9.85
CA GLY A 111 -7.62 -6.75 -8.88
C GLY A 111 -6.28 -6.06 -9.15
N ILE A 112 -5.33 -6.71 -9.82
CA ILE A 112 -4.02 -6.12 -10.20
C ILE A 112 -4.23 -5.01 -11.23
N SER A 113 -4.41 -3.80 -10.72
CA SER A 113 -4.75 -2.62 -11.52
C SER A 113 -4.28 -1.35 -10.79
N PRO A 114 -4.14 -0.21 -11.50
CA PRO A 114 -3.70 1.04 -10.89
C PRO A 114 -4.58 1.52 -9.71
N SER A 115 -5.88 1.20 -9.71
CA SER A 115 -6.79 1.56 -8.60
C SER A 115 -6.46 0.85 -7.29
N HIS A 116 -5.82 -0.32 -7.36
CA HIS A 116 -5.42 -1.11 -6.20
C HIS A 116 -3.91 -1.01 -5.92
N LEU A 117 -3.21 -0.07 -6.56
CA LEU A 117 -1.78 0.13 -6.31
C LEU A 117 -1.58 0.61 -4.87
N LEU A 118 -0.82 -0.17 -4.10
CA LEU A 118 -0.43 0.19 -2.74
C LEU A 118 0.88 0.97 -2.77
N TYR A 119 1.85 0.46 -3.53
CA TYR A 119 3.19 1.01 -3.63
C TYR A 119 3.71 0.85 -5.05
N LYS A 120 4.25 1.94 -5.60
CA LYS A 120 4.91 1.98 -6.89
C LYS A 120 6.42 2.00 -6.66
N ALA A 121 7.15 1.05 -7.23
CA ALA A 121 8.62 1.11 -7.18
C ALA A 121 9.10 2.39 -7.91
N PRO A 122 10.08 3.13 -7.34
CA PRO A 122 10.67 4.28 -7.98
C PRO A 122 11.45 3.83 -9.23
N LEU A 123 11.33 4.58 -10.33
CA LEU A 123 12.04 4.32 -11.59
C LEU A 123 13.53 4.62 -11.48
#